data_AF-A0A9E0XCU3-F1
#
_entry.id   AF-A0A9E0XCU3-F1
#
_cell.length_a   1.000
_cell.length_b   1.000
_cell.length_c   1.000
_cell.angle_alpha   90.00
_cell.angle_beta   90.00
_cell.angle_gamma   90.00
#
_symmetry.space_group_name_H-M   'P 1'
#
loop_
_entity.id
_entity.type
_entity.pdbx_description
1 polymer ?
#
loop_
_entity_poly.entity_id
_entity_poly.type
_entity_poly.pdbx_seq_one_letter_code
_entity_poly.pdbx_strand_id
1 'polypeptide(L)'
;MSGYPQANFPAFYAAAKDLRARGYDIISPAELDDQEDVDAALASVSGLPSDFRKTWGQYLSRDVLIVSEQCDGIIFLPDWFRSRGARLEAFVGCLSQRPFEFLEYHGPGRECEPIFKELVLFNIVEWTRDNKANR
;
A
#
# COMPACT_ATOMS: atom_id res chain seq x y z
N MET A 1 5.11 2.80 1.33
CA MET A 1 5.54 2.55 -0.07
C MET A 1 7.04 2.83 -0.21
N SER A 2 7.89 1.80 -0.22
CA SER A 2 9.36 1.99 -0.27
C SER A 2 9.83 2.70 -1.55
N GLY A 3 10.91 3.50 -1.43
CA GLY A 3 11.52 4.25 -2.54
C GLY A 3 10.94 5.66 -2.77
N TYR A 4 9.95 6.06 -1.97
CA TYR A 4 9.48 7.45 -1.89
C TYR A 4 10.08 8.12 -0.65
N PRO A 5 10.39 9.44 -0.69
CA PRO A 5 10.74 10.19 0.51
C PRO A 5 9.73 9.93 1.63
N GLN A 6 10.25 9.80 2.84
CA GLN A 6 9.46 9.54 4.02
C GLN A 6 8.62 8.25 3.98
N ALA A 7 9.04 7.26 3.18
CA ALA A 7 8.30 6.03 2.88
C ALA A 7 6.83 6.24 2.45
N ASN A 8 6.53 7.45 1.93
CA ASN A 8 5.20 7.94 1.55
C ASN A 8 4.19 8.16 2.70
N PHE A 9 4.63 8.21 3.96
CA PHE A 9 3.76 8.42 5.13
C PHE A 9 2.80 9.62 5.01
N PRO A 10 3.24 10.81 4.55
CA PRO A 10 2.34 11.95 4.39
C PRO A 10 1.15 11.67 3.45
N ALA A 11 1.36 10.91 2.38
CA ALA A 11 0.28 10.56 1.45
C ALA A 11 -0.72 9.59 2.09
N PHE A 12 -0.26 8.63 2.87
CA PHE A 12 -1.14 7.73 3.63
C PHE A 12 -2.01 8.49 4.63
N TYR A 13 -1.43 9.43 5.40
CA TYR A 13 -2.20 10.22 6.37
C TYR A 13 -3.22 11.14 5.69
N ALA A 14 -2.84 11.78 4.59
CA ALA A 14 -3.76 12.62 3.82
C ALA A 14 -4.93 11.80 3.25
N ALA A 15 -4.64 10.65 2.64
CA ALA A 15 -5.66 9.77 2.07
C ALA A 15 -6.57 9.19 3.14
N ALA A 16 -6.02 8.69 4.25
CA ALA A 16 -6.82 8.10 5.33
C ALA A 16 -7.78 9.14 5.95
N LYS A 17 -7.31 10.37 6.18
CA LYS A 17 -8.17 11.47 6.65
C LYS A 17 -9.30 11.77 5.68
N ASP A 18 -8.99 11.91 4.40
CA ASP A 18 -9.97 12.24 3.37
C ASP A 18 -10.98 11.12 3.13
N LEU A 19 -10.53 9.86 3.06
CA LEU A 19 -11.39 8.69 2.88
C LEU A 19 -12.34 8.52 4.08
N ARG A 20 -11.85 8.66 5.31
CA ARG A 20 -12.72 8.62 6.51
C ARG A 20 -13.74 9.75 6.51
N ALA A 21 -13.36 10.96 6.07
CA ALA A 21 -14.29 12.08 5.93
C ALA A 21 -15.38 11.82 4.88
N ARG A 22 -15.12 10.94 3.91
CA ARG A 22 -16.08 10.47 2.90
C ARG A 22 -16.90 9.25 3.34
N GLY A 23 -16.70 8.76 4.57
CA GLY A 23 -17.48 7.67 5.16
C GLY A 23 -16.92 6.26 4.96
N TYR A 24 -15.71 6.13 4.39
CA TYR A 24 -15.04 4.84 4.33
C TYR A 24 -14.49 4.45 5.71
N ASP A 25 -14.64 3.17 6.08
CA ASP A 25 -13.89 2.59 7.18
C ASP A 25 -12.50 2.18 6.68
N ILE A 26 -11.46 2.84 7.18
CA ILE A 26 -10.10 2.74 6.62
C ILE A 26 -9.12 2.29 7.69
N ILE A 27 -8.38 1.23 7.37
CA ILE A 27 -7.15 0.83 8.06
C ILE A 27 -5.97 1.30 7.21
N SER A 28 -5.11 2.15 7.76
CA SER A 28 -3.93 2.68 7.07
C SER A 28 -2.65 2.04 7.63
N PRO A 29 -1.80 1.40 6.80
CA PRO A 29 -0.55 0.79 7.28
C PRO A 29 0.35 1.76 8.03
N ALA A 30 0.42 3.03 7.60
CA ALA A 30 1.23 4.08 8.21
C ALA A 30 0.78 4.48 9.63
N GLU A 31 -0.41 4.05 10.07
CA GLU A 31 -0.93 4.30 11.41
C GLU A 31 -0.74 3.09 12.35
N LEU A 32 -0.27 1.96 11.81
CA LEU A 32 -0.04 0.72 12.55
C LEU A 32 1.43 0.53 12.95
N ASP A 33 2.31 1.35 12.37
CA ASP A 33 3.74 1.38 12.69
C ASP A 33 3.96 2.03 14.07
N ASP A 34 5.00 1.59 14.78
CA ASP A 34 5.33 2.20 16.07
C ASP A 34 6.03 3.55 15.87
N GLN A 35 6.09 4.35 16.95
CA GLN A 35 6.63 5.71 16.85
C GLN A 35 8.08 5.74 16.37
N GLU A 36 8.90 4.74 16.73
CA GLU A 36 10.29 4.68 16.27
C GLU A 36 10.36 4.47 14.75
N ASP A 37 9.52 3.60 14.20
CA ASP A 37 9.43 3.35 12.78
C ASP A 37 8.89 4.57 12.01
N VAL A 38 7.89 5.26 12.58
CA VAL A 38 7.35 6.52 12.02
C VAL A 38 8.44 7.59 11.98
N ASP A 39 9.18 7.77 13.07
CA ASP A 39 10.24 8.78 13.15
C ASP A 39 11.37 8.48 12.14
N ALA A 40 11.77 7.21 12.04
CA ALA A 40 12.74 6.75 11.05
C ALA A 40 12.24 6.98 9.61
N ALA A 41 10.96 6.71 9.35
CA ALA A 41 10.35 6.97 8.07
C ALA A 41 10.40 8.46 7.75
N LEU A 42 9.90 9.33 8.63
CA LEU A 42 9.84 10.78 8.38
C LEU A 42 11.22 11.42 8.21
N ALA A 43 12.27 10.84 8.79
CA ALA A 43 13.66 11.26 8.59
C ALA A 43 14.32 10.69 7.31
N SER A 44 13.74 9.65 6.71
CA SER A 44 14.31 8.98 5.55
C SER A 44 14.09 9.78 4.26
N VAL A 45 15.20 10.23 3.66
CA VAL A 45 15.19 10.89 2.34
C VAL A 45 14.90 9.89 1.21
N SER A 46 15.37 8.65 1.36
CA SER A 46 15.30 7.63 0.31
C SER A 46 14.05 6.75 0.38
N GLY A 47 13.49 6.56 1.58
CA GLY A 47 12.42 5.62 1.89
C GLY A 47 12.79 4.15 1.62
N LEU A 48 14.07 3.81 1.61
CA LEU A 48 14.53 2.44 1.33
C LEU A 48 14.63 1.61 2.61
N PRO A 49 14.45 0.27 2.54
CA PRO A 49 14.57 -0.63 3.70
C PRO A 49 15.87 -0.50 4.49
N SER A 50 16.96 -0.03 3.86
CA SER A 50 18.25 0.24 4.51
C SER A 50 18.17 1.29 5.61
N ASP A 51 17.14 2.14 5.57
CA ASP A 51 16.98 3.27 6.48
C ASP A 51 16.21 2.85 7.76
N PHE A 52 15.78 1.59 7.87
CA PHE A 52 14.90 1.08 8.92
C PHE A 52 15.52 -0.08 9.70
N ARG A 53 15.17 -0.20 10.99
CA ARG A 53 15.65 -1.28 11.88
C ARG A 53 14.94 -2.63 11.65
N LYS A 54 13.62 -2.61 11.46
CA LYS A 54 12.84 -3.82 11.22
C LYS A 54 13.07 -4.37 9.83
N THR A 55 13.09 -5.69 9.73
CA THR A 55 13.20 -6.35 8.42
C THR A 55 11.90 -6.15 7.62
N TRP A 56 12.03 -6.10 6.29
CA TRP A 56 10.89 -6.03 5.39
C TRP A 56 9.84 -7.14 5.65
N GLY A 57 10.28 -8.32 6.11
CA GLY A 57 9.39 -9.42 6.45
C GLY A 57 8.52 -9.20 7.69
N GLN A 58 8.97 -8.39 8.65
CA GLN A 58 8.21 -8.11 9.88
C GLN A 58 7.01 -7.21 9.58
N TYR A 59 7.22 -6.10 8.85
CA TYR A 59 6.12 -5.23 8.41
C TYR A 59 5.11 -5.98 7.55
N LEU A 60 5.59 -6.79 6.60
CA LEU A 60 4.69 -7.48 5.69
C LEU A 60 3.80 -8.53 6.35
N SER A 61 4.31 -9.25 7.34
CA SER A 61 3.51 -10.28 8.01
C SER A 61 2.26 -9.71 8.68
N ARG A 62 2.37 -8.50 9.24
CA ARG A 62 1.25 -7.76 9.82
C ARG A 62 0.28 -7.31 8.74
N ASP A 63 0.79 -6.61 7.73
CA ASP A 63 -0.07 -5.95 6.73
C ASP A 63 -0.84 -6.98 5.88
N VAL A 64 -0.21 -8.11 5.54
CA VAL A 64 -0.87 -9.23 4.85
C VAL A 64 -1.99 -9.85 5.70
N LEU A 65 -1.77 -10.02 7.00
CA LEU A 65 -2.79 -10.57 7.90
C LEU A 65 -4.00 -9.65 7.99
N ILE A 66 -3.77 -8.34 8.08
CA ILE A 66 -4.83 -7.32 8.14
C ILE A 66 -5.65 -7.34 6.85
N VAL A 67 -4.99 -7.30 5.70
CA VAL A 67 -5.66 -7.36 4.38
C VAL A 67 -6.52 -8.62 4.25
N SER A 68 -6.02 -9.77 4.73
CA SER A 68 -6.73 -11.05 4.64
C SER A 68 -7.94 -11.17 5.60
N GLU A 69 -7.81 -10.67 6.83
CA GLU A 69 -8.77 -10.96 7.90
C GLU A 69 -9.75 -9.81 8.18
N GLN A 70 -9.36 -8.57 7.90
CA GLN A 70 -10.05 -7.37 8.38
C GLN A 70 -10.54 -6.43 7.26
N CYS A 71 -10.16 -6.67 6.00
CA CYS A 71 -10.50 -5.79 4.89
C CYS A 71 -11.42 -6.48 3.88
N ASP A 72 -12.40 -5.72 3.37
CA ASP A 72 -13.25 -6.12 2.23
C ASP A 72 -12.74 -5.54 0.89
N GLY A 73 -11.65 -4.78 0.93
CA GLY A 73 -11.04 -4.20 -0.26
C GLY A 73 -9.76 -3.45 0.02
N ILE A 74 -9.08 -2.99 -1.04
CA ILE A 74 -7.91 -2.12 -0.97
C ILE A 74 -8.15 -0.87 -1.82
N ILE A 75 -7.85 0.29 -1.22
CA ILE A 75 -7.77 1.56 -1.93
C ILE A 75 -6.30 1.92 -2.13
N PHE A 76 -5.85 1.89 -3.37
CA PHE A 76 -4.46 2.12 -3.74
C PHE A 76 -4.16 3.61 -3.86
N LEU A 77 -3.00 4.03 -3.36
CA LEU A 77 -2.41 5.32 -3.74
C LEU A 77 -1.88 5.27 -5.19
N PRO A 78 -1.72 6.41 -5.87
CA PRO A 78 -1.12 6.45 -7.20
C PRO A 78 0.24 5.76 -7.23
N ASP A 79 0.55 5.12 -8.36
CA ASP A 79 1.81 4.37 -8.58
C ASP A 79 2.06 3.21 -7.58
N TRP A 80 1.02 2.67 -6.92
CA TRP A 80 1.14 1.59 -5.93
C TRP A 80 1.95 0.38 -6.43
N PHE A 81 1.81 0.02 -7.71
CA PHE A 81 2.47 -1.13 -8.34
C PHE A 81 4.00 -1.02 -8.30
N ARG A 82 4.57 0.18 -8.11
CA ARG A 82 6.02 0.36 -7.92
C ARG A 82 6.50 -0.21 -6.60
N SER A 83 5.63 -0.25 -5.59
CA SER A 83 5.94 -0.79 -4.28
C SER A 83 5.87 -2.31 -4.27
N ARG A 84 6.94 -2.96 -3.80
CA ARG A 84 6.95 -4.42 -3.61
C ARG A 84 5.96 -4.87 -2.53
N GLY A 85 5.76 -4.07 -1.46
CA GLY A 85 4.81 -4.36 -0.39
C GLY A 85 3.36 -4.29 -0.90
N ALA A 86 2.98 -3.15 -1.49
CA ALA A 86 1.63 -2.95 -2.02
C ALA A 86 1.25 -4.00 -3.09
N ARG A 87 2.20 -4.46 -3.92
CA ARG A 87 1.94 -5.58 -4.85
C ARG A 87 1.65 -6.91 -4.17
N LEU A 88 2.32 -7.20 -3.05
CA LEU A 88 2.04 -8.43 -2.31
C LEU A 88 0.70 -8.34 -1.59
N GLU A 89 0.37 -7.21 -0.97
CA GLU A 89 -0.95 -6.95 -0.39
C GLU A 89 -2.07 -7.06 -1.45
N ALA A 90 -1.88 -6.46 -2.63
CA ALA A 90 -2.80 -6.59 -3.76
C ALA A 90 -2.98 -8.05 -4.20
N PHE A 91 -1.88 -8.80 -4.27
CA PHE A 91 -1.93 -10.23 -4.59
C PHE A 91 -2.71 -11.02 -3.54
N VAL A 92 -2.55 -10.71 -2.25
CA VAL A 92 -3.33 -11.33 -1.16
C VAL A 92 -4.81 -11.02 -1.31
N GLY A 93 -5.17 -9.76 -1.57
CA GLY A 93 -6.55 -9.38 -1.89
C GLY A 93 -7.12 -10.18 -3.07
N CYS A 94 -6.32 -10.41 -4.12
CA CYS A 94 -6.72 -11.23 -5.26
C CYS A 94 -6.96 -12.71 -4.91
N LEU A 95 -6.38 -13.23 -3.83
CA LEU A 95 -6.61 -14.59 -3.37
C LEU A 95 -7.84 -14.74 -2.46
N SER A 96 -8.42 -13.60 -2.03
CA SER A 96 -9.62 -13.61 -1.21
C SER A 96 -10.75 -14.41 -1.88
N GLN A 97 -11.38 -15.28 -1.10
CA GLN A 97 -12.54 -16.07 -1.51
C GLN A 97 -13.87 -15.33 -1.31
N ARG A 98 -13.82 -14.16 -0.66
CA ARG A 98 -14.97 -13.28 -0.46
C ARG A 98 -14.96 -12.19 -1.54
N PRO A 99 -16.08 -11.49 -1.80
CA PRO A 99 -16.04 -10.26 -2.58
C PRO A 99 -14.96 -9.33 -2.03
N PHE A 100 -14.06 -8.87 -2.89
CA PHE A 100 -12.92 -8.06 -2.50
C PHE A 100 -12.75 -6.93 -3.50
N GLU A 101 -12.90 -5.69 -3.04
CA GLU A 101 -12.87 -4.51 -3.91
C GLU A 101 -11.45 -3.98 -4.10
N PHE A 102 -11.20 -3.43 -5.27
CA PHE A 102 -9.96 -2.71 -5.56
C PHE A 102 -10.33 -1.35 -6.12
N LEU A 103 -9.85 -0.29 -5.48
CA LEU A 103 -10.09 1.08 -5.89
C LEU A 103 -8.77 1.84 -6.00
N GLU A 104 -8.71 2.88 -6.83
CA GLU A 104 -7.59 3.82 -6.89
C GLU A 104 -7.98 5.17 -6.29
N TYR A 105 -7.09 5.73 -5.47
CA TYR A 105 -7.26 7.04 -4.86
C TYR A 105 -6.61 8.12 -5.72
N HIS A 106 -7.41 9.08 -6.16
CA HIS A 106 -6.92 10.21 -6.97
C HIS A 106 -6.75 11.51 -6.17
N GLY A 107 -6.88 11.49 -4.84
CA GLY A 107 -6.72 12.70 -4.02
C GLY A 107 -8.04 13.25 -3.48
N PRO A 108 -7.98 14.31 -2.67
CA PRO A 108 -9.12 14.75 -1.88
C PRO A 108 -10.31 15.21 -2.72
N GLY A 109 -11.50 14.79 -2.30
CA GLY A 109 -12.75 15.13 -2.98
C GLY A 109 -12.95 14.51 -4.36
N ARG A 110 -12.03 13.67 -4.85
CA ARG A 110 -12.21 12.87 -6.07
C ARG A 110 -12.76 11.50 -5.72
N GLU A 111 -13.63 10.97 -6.59
CA GLU A 111 -14.11 9.59 -6.45
C GLU A 111 -12.93 8.61 -6.57
N CYS A 112 -13.05 7.50 -5.84
CA CYS A 112 -12.10 6.40 -5.97
C CYS A 112 -12.54 5.52 -7.14
N GLU A 113 -11.65 5.32 -8.12
CA GLU A 113 -11.98 4.59 -9.35
C GLU A 113 -11.81 3.08 -9.15
N PRO A 114 -12.78 2.24 -9.55
CA PRO A 114 -12.64 0.80 -9.42
C PRO A 114 -11.58 0.25 -10.38
N ILE A 115 -10.75 -0.66 -9.86
CA ILE A 115 -9.76 -1.42 -10.63
C ILE A 115 -10.26 -2.87 -10.73
N PHE A 116 -10.37 -3.40 -11.95
CA PHE A 116 -10.68 -4.81 -12.12
C PHE A 116 -9.54 -5.69 -11.63
N LYS A 117 -9.87 -6.85 -11.04
CA LYS A 117 -8.91 -7.82 -10.52
C LYS A 117 -7.88 -8.25 -11.57
N GLU A 118 -8.30 -8.38 -12.82
CA GLU A 118 -7.45 -8.70 -13.97
C GLU A 118 -6.39 -7.62 -14.20
N LEU A 119 -6.77 -6.34 -14.07
CA LEU A 119 -5.87 -5.21 -14.20
C LEU A 119 -4.90 -5.12 -13.01
N VAL A 120 -5.35 -5.43 -11.80
CA VAL A 120 -4.48 -5.56 -10.61
C VAL A 120 -3.41 -6.63 -10.84
N LEU A 121 -3.81 -7.83 -11.28
CA LEU A 121 -2.89 -8.93 -11.58
C LEU A 121 -1.93 -8.57 -12.72
N PHE A 122 -2.43 -7.93 -13.78
CA PHE A 122 -1.61 -7.45 -14.89
C PHE A 122 -0.52 -6.48 -14.40
N ASN A 123 -0.89 -5.46 -13.60
CA ASN A 123 0.05 -4.49 -13.06
C ASN A 123 1.12 -5.15 -12.15
N ILE A 124 0.75 -6.16 -11.38
CA ILE A 124 1.70 -6.94 -10.56
C ILE A 124 2.71 -7.68 -11.45
N VAL A 125 2.23 -8.35 -12.50
CA VAL A 125 3.05 -9.20 -13.38
C VAL A 125 3.98 -8.37 -14.25
N GLU A 126 3.46 -7.37 -14.96
CA GLU A 126 4.23 -6.57 -15.93
C GLU A 126 5.35 -5.80 -15.23
N TRP A 127 5.06 -5.14 -14.11
CA TRP A 127 6.11 -4.43 -13.37
C TRP A 127 7.20 -5.37 -12.83
N THR A 128 6.85 -6.62 -12.52
CA THR A 128 7.83 -7.64 -12.11
C THR A 128 8.70 -8.11 -13.27
N ARG A 129 8.15 -8.19 -14.50
CA ARG A 129 8.90 -8.53 -15.71
C ARG A 129 9.88 -7.43 -16.08
N ASP A 130 9.42 -6.18 -16.13
CA ASP A 130 10.23 -5.04 -16.56
C ASP A 130 11.41 -4.76 -15.61
N ASN A 131 11.22 -4.95 -14.29
CA ASN A 131 12.32 -4.78 -13.33
C ASN A 131 13.30 -5.95 -13.27
N LYS A 132 12.96 -7.12 -13.82
CA LYS A 132 13.93 -8.21 -14.01
C LYS A 132 14.74 -8.03 -15.29
N ALA A 133 14.19 -7.36 -16.30
CA ALA A 133 14.90 -7.06 -17.55
C ALA A 133 15.94 -5.93 -17.40
N ASN A 134 15.77 -5.05 -16.39
CA ASN A 134 16.64 -3.91 -16.10
C ASN A 134 17.62 -4.14 -14.93
N ARG A 135 17.91 -5.40 -14.57
CA ARG A 135 18.87 -5.78 -13.52
C ARG A 135 19.99 -6.63 -14.05
#